data_AF-A0A962M4M5-F1
#
_entry.id   AF-A0A962M4M5-F1
#
_cell.length_a   1.000
_cell.length_b   1.000
_cell.length_c   1.000
_cell.angle_alpha   90.00
_cell.angle_beta   90.00
_cell.angle_gamma   90.00
#
_symmetry.space_group_name_H-M   'P 1'
#
loop_
_entity.id
_entity.type
_entity.pdbx_description
1 polymer ?
#
loop_
_entity_poly.entity_id
_entity_poly.type
_entity_poly.pdbx_seq_one_letter_code
_entity_poly.pdbx_strand_id
1 'polypeptide(L)'
;MEKLLQMLVQSNLLNEGSLAAVKTEVETLINETKLQAEAEVKAQLTEQWMAERELLVESLDAKLTDLFESEIADLKQDIDDFRDLEVEFANKLEQEKQILAEGYENQLEQLIETLDTFIENRLAVELQEFADDLEQAKKNQFAIDLFETFAPQFKERFLSDDETHRALEETQAQLAEAQAQLAKTQELHETTQRNAKVTELLSTLGENQRKIMSTLLENVATENLDTMFTRYIDVVIAKSSTKTEDKATKTQKTSKQLNENTAFVQGNTTPVVNTSTQTVSDTDLAERKRLRKLAGLD
;
A
#
# COMPACT_ATOMS: atom_id res chain seq x y z
N MET A 1 61.13 -67.25 -86.90
CA MET A 1 60.72 -68.27 -87.88
C MET A 1 61.22 -67.91 -89.28
N GLU A 2 60.94 -66.70 -89.78
CA GLU A 2 61.40 -66.23 -91.11
C GLU A 2 62.92 -66.36 -91.32
N LYS A 3 63.71 -65.99 -90.31
CA LYS A 3 65.18 -66.08 -90.35
C LYS A 3 65.73 -67.51 -90.47
N LEU A 4 65.01 -68.51 -89.95
CA LEU A 4 65.38 -69.93 -90.03
C LEU A 4 64.96 -70.55 -91.37
N LEU A 5 63.79 -70.16 -91.87
CA LEU A 5 63.30 -70.58 -93.19
C LEU A 5 64.18 -70.01 -94.32
N GLN A 6 64.70 -68.80 -94.16
CA GLN A 6 65.61 -68.16 -95.12
C GLN A 6 67.00 -68.84 -95.18
N MET A 7 67.51 -69.34 -94.05
CA MET A 7 68.75 -70.14 -94.01
C MET A 7 68.60 -71.50 -94.71
N LEU A 8 67.43 -72.13 -94.61
CA LEU A 8 67.14 -73.41 -95.27
C LEU A 8 67.09 -73.29 -96.80
N VAL A 9 66.55 -72.19 -97.32
CA VAL A 9 66.58 -71.88 -98.77
C VAL A 9 68.00 -71.59 -99.26
N GLN A 10 68.82 -70.87 -98.48
CA GLN A 10 70.24 -70.63 -98.79
C GLN A 10 71.08 -71.92 -98.80
N SER A 11 70.67 -72.95 -98.05
CA SER A 11 71.32 -74.27 -98.07
C SER A 11 70.89 -75.19 -99.23
N ASN A 12 70.07 -74.68 -100.18
CA ASN A 12 69.59 -75.37 -101.38
C ASN A 12 68.80 -76.67 -101.11
N LEU A 13 68.21 -76.80 -99.92
CA LEU A 13 67.39 -77.95 -99.52
C LEU A 13 65.87 -77.76 -99.77
N LEU A 14 65.41 -76.56 -100.16
CA LEU A 14 64.01 -76.27 -100.48
C LEU A 14 63.86 -75.36 -101.71
N ASN A 15 62.77 -75.53 -102.48
CA ASN A 15 62.36 -74.62 -103.57
C ASN A 15 61.35 -73.56 -103.07
N GLU A 16 61.25 -72.42 -103.78
CA GLU A 16 60.42 -71.27 -103.38
C GLU A 16 58.90 -71.56 -103.27
N GLY A 17 58.38 -72.49 -104.09
CA GLY A 17 57.00 -72.98 -104.00
C GLY A 17 56.75 -73.90 -102.80
N SER A 18 57.72 -74.73 -102.40
CA SER A 18 57.62 -75.53 -101.16
C SER A 18 57.65 -74.67 -99.90
N LEU A 19 58.35 -73.53 -99.95
CA LEU A 19 58.37 -72.54 -98.86
C LEU A 19 57.00 -71.87 -98.68
N ALA A 20 56.32 -71.50 -99.76
CA ALA A 20 54.99 -70.89 -99.72
C ALA A 20 53.93 -71.87 -99.19
N ALA A 21 54.01 -73.15 -99.57
CA ALA A 21 53.14 -74.20 -99.04
C ALA A 21 53.35 -74.43 -97.53
N VAL A 22 54.61 -74.53 -97.07
CA VAL A 22 54.93 -74.66 -95.65
C VAL A 22 54.47 -73.44 -94.86
N LYS A 23 54.62 -72.22 -95.40
CA LYS A 23 54.12 -71.00 -94.75
C LYS A 23 52.61 -71.02 -94.59
N THR A 24 51.87 -71.43 -95.62
CA THR A 24 50.41 -71.51 -95.59
C THR A 24 49.92 -72.59 -94.61
N GLU A 25 50.57 -73.75 -94.59
CA GLU A 25 50.26 -74.83 -93.63
C GLU A 25 50.58 -74.42 -92.19
N VAL A 26 51.68 -73.71 -91.98
CA VAL A 26 52.03 -73.16 -90.67
C VAL A 26 51.04 -72.07 -90.24
N GLU A 27 50.61 -71.18 -91.14
CA GLU A 27 49.61 -70.15 -90.85
C GLU A 27 48.23 -70.74 -90.53
N THR A 28 47.81 -71.79 -91.23
CA THR A 28 46.56 -72.50 -90.96
C THR A 28 46.62 -73.23 -89.62
N LEU A 29 47.70 -73.98 -89.34
CA LEU A 29 47.93 -74.61 -88.03
C LEU A 29 47.99 -73.56 -86.90
N ILE A 30 48.61 -72.40 -87.12
CA ILE A 30 48.62 -71.30 -86.14
C ILE A 30 47.20 -70.78 -85.89
N ASN A 31 46.38 -70.61 -86.94
CA ASN A 31 45.01 -70.13 -86.78
C ASN A 31 44.09 -71.16 -86.11
N GLU A 32 44.22 -72.45 -86.46
CA GLU A 32 43.47 -73.53 -85.82
C GLU A 32 43.85 -73.70 -84.35
N THR A 33 45.14 -73.72 -84.03
CA THR A 33 45.62 -73.78 -82.65
C THR A 33 45.20 -72.54 -81.84
N LYS A 34 45.18 -71.36 -82.47
CA LYS A 34 44.65 -70.14 -81.84
C LYS A 34 43.16 -70.25 -81.54
N LEU A 35 42.35 -70.73 -82.49
CA LEU A 35 40.91 -70.92 -82.27
C LEU A 35 40.62 -71.94 -81.18
N GLN A 36 41.38 -73.04 -81.14
CA GLN A 36 41.28 -74.05 -80.09
C GLN A 36 41.67 -73.47 -78.72
N ALA A 37 42.78 -72.73 -78.64
CA ALA A 37 43.21 -72.06 -77.41
C ALA A 37 42.18 -71.00 -76.95
N GLU A 38 41.60 -70.23 -77.87
CA GLU A 38 40.54 -69.26 -77.54
C GLU A 38 39.27 -69.97 -77.03
N ALA A 39 38.88 -71.09 -77.63
CA ALA A 39 37.73 -71.88 -77.18
C ALA A 39 37.97 -72.49 -75.79
N GLU A 40 39.16 -73.05 -75.56
CA GLU A 40 39.56 -73.61 -74.27
C GLU A 40 39.59 -72.54 -73.18
N VAL A 41 40.21 -71.38 -73.43
CA VAL A 41 40.25 -70.26 -72.49
C VAL A 41 38.85 -69.75 -72.15
N LYS A 42 37.96 -69.63 -73.15
CA LYS A 42 36.56 -69.22 -72.90
C LYS A 42 35.80 -70.25 -72.07
N ALA A 43 36.00 -71.54 -72.33
CA ALA A 43 35.39 -72.61 -71.56
C ALA A 43 35.86 -72.57 -70.10
N GLN A 44 37.19 -72.48 -69.87
CA GLN A 44 37.78 -72.36 -68.53
C GLN A 44 37.28 -71.11 -67.81
N LEU A 45 37.23 -69.95 -68.46
CA LEU A 45 36.75 -68.71 -67.85
C LEU A 45 35.26 -68.78 -67.52
N THR A 46 34.45 -69.42 -68.36
CA THR A 46 33.02 -69.61 -68.10
C THR A 46 32.81 -70.54 -66.91
N GLU A 47 33.58 -71.62 -66.83
CA GLU A 47 33.56 -72.55 -65.71
C GLU A 47 33.99 -71.86 -64.40
N GLN A 48 35.10 -71.11 -64.43
CA GLN A 48 35.55 -70.32 -63.29
C GLN A 48 34.50 -69.30 -62.86
N TRP A 49 33.91 -68.56 -63.80
CA TRP A 49 32.88 -67.58 -63.49
C TRP A 49 31.62 -68.22 -62.88
N MET A 50 31.20 -69.39 -63.39
CA MET A 50 30.07 -70.12 -62.81
C MET A 50 30.39 -70.59 -61.39
N ALA A 51 31.59 -71.12 -61.15
CA ALA A 51 32.03 -71.56 -59.84
C ALA A 51 32.13 -70.39 -58.84
N GLU A 52 32.73 -69.27 -59.24
CA GLU A 52 32.83 -68.06 -58.42
C GLU A 52 31.46 -67.46 -58.11
N ARG A 53 30.54 -67.46 -59.09
CA ARG A 53 29.17 -66.99 -58.87
C ARG A 53 28.45 -67.87 -57.86
N GLU A 54 28.54 -69.19 -58.00
CA GLU A 54 27.92 -70.13 -57.06
C GLU A 54 28.48 -69.94 -55.65
N LEU A 55 29.81 -69.84 -55.52
CA LEU A 55 30.47 -69.56 -54.26
C LEU A 55 30.02 -68.23 -53.64
N LEU A 56 29.86 -67.18 -54.46
CA LEU A 56 29.36 -65.89 -54.00
C LEU A 56 27.92 -66.01 -53.49
N VAL A 57 27.03 -66.68 -54.23
CA VAL A 57 25.64 -66.88 -53.80
C VAL A 57 25.59 -67.66 -52.48
N GLU A 58 26.33 -68.76 -52.36
CA GLU A 58 26.39 -69.54 -51.13
C GLU A 58 26.96 -68.72 -49.96
N SER A 59 28.03 -67.95 -50.18
CA SER A 59 28.60 -67.10 -49.14
C SER A 59 27.67 -65.95 -48.72
N LEU A 60 26.88 -65.41 -49.64
CA LEU A 60 25.90 -64.39 -49.35
C LEU A 60 24.74 -64.98 -48.56
N ASP A 61 24.21 -66.15 -48.98
CA ASP A 61 23.12 -66.83 -48.29
C ASP A 61 23.51 -67.22 -46.85
N ALA A 62 24.72 -67.74 -46.67
CA ALA A 62 25.27 -68.04 -45.35
C ALA A 62 25.38 -66.75 -44.50
N LYS A 63 25.92 -65.67 -45.03
CA LYS A 63 26.03 -64.40 -44.31
C LYS A 63 24.67 -63.78 -43.97
N LEU A 64 23.71 -63.84 -44.90
CA LEU A 64 22.35 -63.36 -44.68
C LEU A 64 21.66 -64.17 -43.58
N THR A 65 21.82 -65.50 -43.60
CA THR A 65 21.27 -66.38 -42.57
C THR A 65 21.90 -66.09 -41.21
N ASP A 66 23.23 -66.02 -41.13
CA ASP A 66 23.94 -65.69 -39.88
C ASP A 66 23.51 -64.32 -39.31
N LEU A 67 23.38 -63.31 -40.18
CA LEU A 67 22.91 -61.98 -39.76
C LEU A 67 21.48 -62.02 -39.24
N PHE A 68 20.56 -62.68 -39.96
CA PHE A 68 19.17 -62.78 -39.51
C PHE A 68 19.04 -63.58 -38.22
N GLU A 69 19.78 -64.68 -38.06
CA GLU A 69 19.77 -65.44 -36.81
C GLU A 69 20.31 -64.61 -35.64
N SER A 70 21.38 -63.85 -35.84
CA SER A 70 21.92 -62.92 -34.84
C SER A 70 20.91 -61.83 -34.49
N GLU A 71 20.35 -61.14 -35.48
CA GLU A 71 19.39 -60.05 -35.25
C GLU A 71 18.11 -60.55 -34.56
N ILE A 72 17.61 -61.75 -34.91
CA ILE A 72 16.45 -62.35 -34.25
C ILE A 72 16.78 -62.73 -32.80
N ALA A 73 18.00 -63.19 -32.52
CA ALA A 73 18.44 -63.50 -31.16
C ALA A 73 18.54 -62.22 -30.32
N ASP A 74 19.17 -61.18 -30.86
CA ASP A 74 19.28 -59.86 -30.20
C ASP A 74 17.90 -59.25 -29.96
N LEU A 75 17.00 -59.27 -30.95
CA LEU A 75 15.63 -58.77 -30.81
C LEU A 75 14.83 -59.52 -29.73
N LYS A 76 15.04 -60.84 -29.60
CA LYS A 76 14.38 -61.61 -28.53
C LYS A 76 14.88 -61.18 -27.15
N GLN A 77 16.20 -60.97 -27.01
CA GLN A 77 16.78 -60.49 -25.77
C GLN A 77 16.24 -59.09 -25.43
N ASP A 78 16.20 -58.17 -26.40
CA ASP A 78 15.66 -56.83 -26.20
C ASP A 78 14.19 -56.84 -25.77
N ILE A 79 13.38 -57.76 -26.32
CA ILE A 79 11.97 -57.92 -25.93
C ILE A 79 11.84 -58.41 -24.48
N ASP A 80 12.69 -59.35 -24.07
CA ASP A 80 12.68 -59.88 -22.71
C ASP A 80 13.17 -58.82 -21.71
N ASP A 81 14.23 -58.09 -22.04
CA ASP A 81 14.73 -56.96 -21.24
C ASP A 81 13.66 -55.84 -21.13
N PHE A 82 12.91 -55.57 -22.21
CA PHE A 82 11.82 -54.60 -22.18
C PHE A 82 10.69 -55.04 -21.24
N ARG A 83 10.34 -56.33 -21.21
CA ARG A 83 9.32 -56.87 -20.29
C ARG A 83 9.75 -56.76 -18.84
N ASP A 84 11.00 -57.08 -18.55
CA ASP A 84 11.56 -56.94 -17.21
C ASP A 84 11.53 -55.48 -16.75
N LEU A 85 11.87 -54.56 -17.64
CA LEU A 85 11.82 -53.12 -17.38
C LEU A 85 10.39 -52.62 -17.15
N GLU A 86 9.41 -53.10 -17.92
CA GLU A 86 7.99 -52.77 -17.74
C GLU A 86 7.50 -53.20 -16.36
N VAL A 87 7.86 -54.41 -15.92
CA VAL A 87 7.53 -54.92 -14.57
C VAL A 87 8.22 -54.08 -13.49
N GLU A 88 9.48 -53.72 -13.66
CA GLU A 88 10.21 -52.87 -12.71
C GLU A 88 9.55 -51.49 -12.59
N PHE A 89 9.20 -50.85 -13.71
CA PHE A 89 8.51 -49.56 -13.70
C PHE A 89 7.12 -49.65 -13.09
N ALA A 90 6.35 -50.70 -13.36
CA ALA A 90 5.06 -50.91 -12.74
C ALA A 90 5.18 -51.03 -11.20
N ASN A 91 6.18 -51.77 -10.72
CA ASN A 91 6.46 -51.90 -9.29
C ASN A 91 6.91 -50.58 -8.66
N LYS A 92 7.80 -49.83 -9.30
CA LYS A 92 8.23 -48.50 -8.83
C LYS A 92 7.06 -47.53 -8.77
N LEU A 93 6.20 -47.51 -9.79
CA LEU A 93 5.03 -46.65 -9.81
C LEU A 93 4.08 -46.96 -8.65
N GLU A 94 3.88 -48.24 -8.33
CA GLU A 94 3.05 -48.63 -7.20
C GLU A 94 3.69 -48.25 -5.85
N GLN A 95 5.00 -48.43 -5.70
CA GLN A 95 5.73 -47.98 -4.51
C GLN A 95 5.66 -46.46 -4.33
N GLU A 96 5.85 -45.68 -5.40
CA GLU A 96 5.75 -44.21 -5.35
C GLU A 96 4.33 -43.75 -4.99
N LYS A 97 3.29 -44.41 -5.52
CA LYS A 97 1.90 -44.14 -5.12
C LYS A 97 1.67 -44.43 -3.64
N GLN A 98 2.19 -45.53 -3.12
CA GLN A 98 2.07 -45.87 -1.71
C GLN A 98 2.79 -44.84 -0.83
N ILE A 99 4.04 -44.50 -1.17
CA ILE A 99 4.82 -43.48 -0.44
C ILE A 99 4.09 -42.13 -0.46
N LEU A 100 3.49 -41.77 -1.59
CA LEU A 100 2.73 -40.54 -1.71
C LEU A 100 1.46 -40.56 -0.85
N ALA A 101 0.73 -41.68 -0.83
CA ALA A 101 -0.44 -41.86 0.02
C ALA A 101 -0.08 -41.77 1.51
N GLU A 102 0.94 -42.52 1.95
CA GLU A 102 1.46 -42.46 3.32
C GLU A 102 1.97 -41.05 3.67
N GLY A 103 2.63 -40.37 2.73
CA GLY A 103 3.08 -38.99 2.90
C GLY A 103 1.91 -38.01 3.12
N TYR A 104 0.82 -38.15 2.37
CA TYR A 104 -0.38 -37.34 2.57
C TYR A 104 -1.08 -37.64 3.89
N GLU A 105 -1.17 -38.90 4.30
CA GLU A 105 -1.76 -39.28 5.59
C GLU A 105 -0.97 -38.67 6.76
N ASN A 106 0.36 -38.80 6.75
CA ASN A 106 1.23 -38.21 7.77
C ASN A 106 1.13 -36.67 7.80
N GLN A 107 1.05 -36.02 6.64
CA GLN A 107 0.88 -34.57 6.57
C GLN A 107 -0.48 -34.12 7.12
N LEU A 108 -1.54 -34.88 6.84
CA LEU A 108 -2.87 -34.61 7.37
C LEU A 108 -2.91 -34.77 8.88
N GLU A 109 -2.27 -35.82 9.42
CA GLU A 109 -2.16 -36.05 10.86
C GLU A 109 -1.41 -34.90 11.55
N GLN A 110 -0.27 -34.48 11.01
CA GLN A 110 0.49 -33.32 11.52
C GLN A 110 -0.32 -32.01 11.44
N LEU A 111 -1.08 -31.81 10.36
CA LEU A 111 -1.93 -30.63 10.21
C LEU A 111 -3.05 -30.63 11.26
N ILE A 112 -3.66 -31.78 11.54
CA ILE A 112 -4.69 -31.92 12.56
C ILE A 112 -4.09 -31.62 13.94
N GLU A 113 -2.96 -32.22 14.30
CA GLU A 113 -2.31 -32.01 15.59
C GLU A 113 -1.91 -30.54 15.82
N THR A 114 -1.35 -29.90 14.78
CA THR A 114 -1.00 -28.48 14.84
C THR A 114 -2.23 -27.58 14.92
N LEU A 115 -3.30 -27.91 14.20
CA LEU A 115 -4.56 -27.17 14.25
C LEU A 115 -5.23 -27.31 15.62
N ASP A 116 -5.27 -28.51 16.19
CA ASP A 116 -5.83 -28.77 17.52
C ASP A 116 -5.07 -27.97 18.58
N THR A 117 -3.74 -28.03 18.55
CA THR A 117 -2.88 -27.25 19.45
C THR A 117 -3.10 -25.75 19.28
N PHE A 118 -3.25 -25.27 18.04
CA PHE A 118 -3.50 -23.86 17.76
C PHE A 118 -4.86 -23.40 18.28
N ILE A 119 -5.92 -24.18 18.03
CA ILE A 119 -7.28 -23.89 18.49
C ILE A 119 -7.32 -23.91 20.03
N GLU A 120 -6.72 -24.90 20.67
CA GLU A 120 -6.68 -25.00 22.13
C GLU A 120 -5.98 -23.78 22.75
N ASN A 121 -4.79 -23.43 22.26
CA ASN A 121 -4.06 -22.26 22.75
C ASN A 121 -4.81 -20.95 22.48
N ARG A 122 -5.38 -20.76 21.29
CA ARG A 122 -6.12 -19.54 20.97
C ARG A 122 -7.38 -19.43 21.81
N LEU A 123 -8.13 -20.52 21.96
CA LEU A 123 -9.34 -20.55 22.77
C LEU A 123 -9.04 -20.29 24.24
N ALA A 124 -7.94 -20.84 24.78
CA ALA A 124 -7.51 -20.57 26.15
C ALA A 124 -7.19 -19.07 26.37
N VAL A 125 -6.46 -18.45 25.43
CA VAL A 125 -6.16 -17.01 25.48
C VAL A 125 -7.42 -16.17 25.39
N GLU A 126 -8.31 -16.45 24.43
CA GLU A 126 -9.57 -15.72 24.25
C GLU A 126 -10.49 -15.86 25.46
N LEU A 127 -10.55 -17.04 26.07
CA LEU A 127 -11.32 -17.25 27.31
C LEU A 127 -10.74 -16.47 28.50
N GLN A 128 -9.41 -16.36 28.58
CA GLN A 128 -8.75 -15.57 29.62
C GLN A 128 -9.00 -14.07 29.41
N GLU A 129 -8.80 -13.57 28.18
CA GLU A 129 -9.10 -12.17 27.82
C GLU A 129 -10.57 -11.84 28.11
N PHE A 130 -11.50 -12.72 27.73
CA PHE A 130 -12.92 -12.55 28.03
C PHE A 130 -13.22 -12.56 29.54
N ALA A 131 -12.53 -13.39 30.33
CA ALA A 131 -12.68 -13.41 31.77
C ALA A 131 -12.17 -12.11 32.41
N ASP A 132 -11.05 -11.58 31.95
CA ASP A 132 -10.47 -10.31 32.42
C ASP A 132 -11.39 -9.12 32.08
N ASP A 133 -11.93 -9.09 30.85
CA ASP A 133 -12.91 -8.09 30.41
C ASP A 133 -14.19 -8.14 31.25
N LEU A 134 -14.69 -9.35 31.55
CA LEU A 134 -15.85 -9.54 32.41
C LEU A 134 -15.58 -9.05 33.85
N GLU A 135 -14.38 -9.28 34.38
CA GLU A 135 -13.99 -8.78 35.70
C GLU A 135 -13.91 -7.24 35.70
N GLN A 136 -13.34 -6.64 34.66
CA GLN A 136 -13.30 -5.18 34.52
C GLN A 136 -14.70 -4.59 34.40
N ALA A 137 -15.59 -5.21 33.61
CA ALA A 137 -16.98 -4.80 33.50
C ALA A 137 -17.70 -4.86 34.86
N LYS A 138 -17.48 -5.92 35.65
CA LYS A 138 -18.00 -6.04 37.01
C LYS A 138 -17.46 -4.96 37.96
N LYS A 139 -16.16 -4.67 37.90
CA LYS A 139 -15.53 -3.60 38.70
C LYS A 139 -16.10 -2.22 38.33
N ASN A 140 -16.31 -1.96 37.05
CA ASN A 140 -16.90 -0.72 36.57
C ASN A 140 -18.36 -0.60 37.03
N GLN A 141 -19.15 -1.66 36.91
CA GLN A 141 -20.53 -1.67 37.41
C GLN A 141 -20.57 -1.43 38.92
N PHE A 142 -19.71 -2.10 39.68
CA PHE A 142 -19.58 -1.88 41.12
C PHE A 142 -19.20 -0.42 41.46
N ALA A 143 -18.29 0.19 40.70
CA ALA A 143 -17.92 1.60 40.90
C ALA A 143 -19.07 2.56 40.61
N ILE A 144 -19.88 2.28 39.58
CA ILE A 144 -21.11 3.03 39.28
C ILE A 144 -22.10 2.86 40.42
N ASP A 145 -22.39 1.63 40.86
CA ASP A 145 -23.33 1.35 41.95
C ASP A 145 -22.88 2.01 43.26
N LEU A 146 -21.58 1.98 43.58
CA LEU A 146 -21.01 2.64 44.74
C LEU A 146 -21.14 4.16 44.64
N PHE A 147 -20.90 4.73 43.45
CA PHE A 147 -21.06 6.16 43.23
C PHE A 147 -22.54 6.58 43.32
N GLU A 148 -23.45 5.84 42.71
CA GLU A 148 -24.90 6.11 42.76
C GLU A 148 -25.45 6.07 44.18
N THR A 149 -24.95 5.16 45.02
CA THR A 149 -25.36 5.07 46.43
C THR A 149 -24.69 6.13 47.31
N PHE A 150 -23.42 6.47 47.05
CA PHE A 150 -22.67 7.45 47.84
C PHE A 150 -22.99 8.91 47.49
N ALA A 151 -23.17 9.23 46.21
CA ALA A 151 -23.43 10.59 45.73
C ALA A 151 -24.59 11.31 46.43
N PRO A 152 -25.79 10.70 46.65
CA PRO A 152 -26.87 11.37 47.37
C PRO A 152 -26.51 11.63 48.83
N GLN A 153 -25.82 10.70 49.51
CA GLN A 153 -25.40 10.88 50.90
C GLN A 153 -24.34 11.98 51.05
N PHE A 154 -23.37 12.01 50.13
CA PHE A 154 -22.37 13.07 50.09
C PHE A 154 -23.02 14.44 49.85
N LYS A 155 -23.96 14.51 48.90
CA LYS A 155 -24.71 15.73 48.60
C LYS A 155 -25.54 16.19 49.79
N GLU A 156 -26.26 15.28 50.43
CA GLU A 156 -27.08 15.59 51.61
C GLU A 156 -26.23 16.09 52.78
N ARG A 157 -25.06 15.48 53.01
CA ARG A 157 -24.24 15.81 54.18
C ARG A 157 -23.33 17.02 54.00
N PHE A 158 -22.84 17.26 52.79
CA PHE A 158 -21.83 18.30 52.53
C PHE A 158 -22.34 19.44 51.65
N LEU A 159 -23.33 19.24 50.77
CA LEU A 159 -23.86 20.33 49.93
C LEU A 159 -25.09 21.02 50.52
N SER A 160 -25.93 20.32 51.30
CA SER A 160 -27.12 20.94 51.93
C SER A 160 -26.88 21.56 53.31
N ASP A 161 -25.80 21.20 53.99
CA ASP A 161 -25.50 21.65 55.35
C ASP A 161 -24.53 22.86 55.37
N ASP A 162 -24.19 23.40 54.20
CA ASP A 162 -23.00 24.23 54.05
C ASP A 162 -23.27 25.68 54.49
N GLU A 163 -22.75 26.03 55.66
CA GLU A 163 -22.42 27.41 56.03
C GLU A 163 -21.70 28.13 54.87
N THR A 164 -20.95 27.39 54.03
CA THR A 164 -20.28 27.94 52.85
C THR A 164 -21.25 28.41 51.77
N HIS A 165 -22.36 27.71 51.50
CA HIS A 165 -23.36 28.13 50.52
C HIS A 165 -24.07 29.40 50.98
N ARG A 166 -24.45 29.46 52.25
CA ARG A 166 -25.01 30.68 52.85
C ARG A 166 -24.00 31.83 52.89
N ALA A 167 -22.75 31.56 53.25
CA ALA A 167 -21.70 32.56 53.25
C ALA A 167 -21.41 33.06 51.82
N LEU A 168 -21.48 32.21 50.80
CA LEU A 168 -21.33 32.59 49.40
C LEU A 168 -22.50 33.47 48.96
N GLU A 169 -23.74 33.09 49.25
CA GLU A 169 -24.92 33.92 48.96
C GLU A 169 -24.88 35.27 49.69
N GLU A 170 -24.51 35.28 50.97
CA GLU A 170 -24.41 36.50 51.78
C GLU A 170 -23.28 37.42 51.28
N THR A 171 -22.10 36.86 50.99
CA THR A 171 -20.99 37.64 50.42
C THR A 171 -21.33 38.17 49.02
N GLN A 172 -22.05 37.41 48.21
CA GLN A 172 -22.53 37.85 46.90
C GLN A 172 -23.53 39.01 47.03
N ALA A 173 -24.45 38.95 47.99
CA ALA A 173 -25.40 40.02 48.27
C ALA A 173 -24.70 41.28 48.79
N GLN A 174 -23.77 41.13 49.74
CA GLN A 174 -22.96 42.23 50.27
C GLN A 174 -22.10 42.88 49.19
N LEU A 175 -21.53 42.10 48.26
CA LEU A 175 -20.76 42.61 47.14
C LEU A 175 -21.64 43.43 46.19
N ALA A 176 -22.84 42.94 45.87
CA ALA A 176 -23.79 43.68 45.04
C ALA A 176 -24.22 45.00 45.69
N GLU A 177 -24.48 44.99 47.01
CA GLU A 177 -24.82 46.21 47.75
C GLU A 177 -23.64 47.19 47.80
N ALA A 178 -22.44 46.71 48.10
CA ALA A 178 -21.23 47.54 48.11
C ALA A 178 -20.95 48.15 46.73
N GLN A 179 -21.16 47.40 45.64
CA GLN A 179 -21.03 47.91 44.28
C GLN A 179 -22.07 48.99 43.96
N ALA A 180 -23.33 48.80 44.38
CA ALA A 180 -24.38 49.79 44.20
C ALA A 180 -24.10 51.09 45.01
N GLN A 181 -23.61 50.94 46.24
CA GLN A 181 -23.19 52.07 47.06
C GLN A 181 -21.98 52.80 46.47
N LEU A 182 -20.98 52.06 45.96
CA LEU A 182 -19.84 52.65 45.24
C LEU A 182 -20.27 53.43 44.00
N ALA A 183 -21.15 52.86 43.17
CA ALA A 183 -21.68 53.57 42.00
C ALA A 183 -22.39 54.88 42.40
N LYS A 184 -23.24 54.85 43.43
CA LYS A 184 -23.97 56.02 43.91
C LYS A 184 -23.05 57.09 44.52
N THR A 185 -22.05 56.67 45.30
CA THR A 185 -21.08 57.59 45.91
C THR A 185 -20.17 58.20 44.86
N GLN A 186 -19.77 57.44 43.84
CA GLN A 186 -19.02 57.96 42.70
C GLN A 186 -19.83 58.99 41.91
N GLU A 187 -21.10 58.72 41.59
CA GLU A 187 -21.98 59.67 40.91
C GLU A 187 -22.16 60.98 41.72
N LEU A 188 -22.39 60.86 43.04
CA LEU A 188 -22.45 62.03 43.93
C LEU A 188 -21.13 62.78 44.01
N HIS A 189 -20.00 62.09 43.98
CA HIS A 189 -18.68 62.72 43.99
C HIS A 189 -18.42 63.51 42.71
N GLU A 190 -18.71 62.93 41.55
CA GLU A 190 -18.56 63.59 40.26
C GLU A 190 -19.47 64.82 40.14
N THR A 191 -20.73 64.72 40.59
CA THR A 191 -21.67 65.86 40.58
C THR A 191 -21.27 66.97 41.54
N THR A 192 -20.81 66.64 42.75
CA THR A 192 -20.34 67.63 43.73
C THR A 192 -19.06 68.32 43.29
N GLN A 193 -18.07 67.58 42.77
CA GLN A 193 -16.87 68.16 42.17
C GLN A 193 -17.22 69.08 40.99
N ARG A 194 -18.14 68.67 40.12
CA ARG A 194 -18.60 69.50 39.01
C ARG A 194 -19.20 70.81 39.50
N ASN A 195 -20.13 70.73 40.45
CA ASN A 195 -20.83 71.92 40.95
C ASN A 195 -19.87 72.86 41.68
N ALA A 196 -18.89 72.33 42.43
CA ALA A 196 -17.85 73.13 43.06
C ALA A 196 -17.01 73.90 42.02
N LYS A 197 -16.52 73.22 40.98
CA LYS A 197 -15.76 73.86 39.88
C LYS A 197 -16.60 74.87 39.10
N VAL A 198 -17.84 74.54 38.75
CA VAL A 198 -18.77 75.49 38.08
C VAL A 198 -18.95 76.74 38.94
N THR A 199 -19.16 76.57 40.25
CA THR A 199 -19.37 77.70 41.17
C THR A 199 -18.12 78.55 41.33
N GLU A 200 -16.94 77.93 41.44
CA GLU A 200 -15.66 78.62 41.51
C GLU A 200 -15.42 79.47 40.25
N LEU A 201 -15.58 78.89 39.05
CA LEU A 201 -15.42 79.60 37.78
C LEU A 201 -16.41 80.75 37.61
N LEU A 202 -17.69 80.53 37.97
CA LEU A 202 -18.72 81.56 37.85
C LEU A 202 -18.59 82.68 38.89
N SER A 203 -17.91 82.47 40.02
CA SER A 203 -17.80 83.47 41.10
C SER A 203 -17.16 84.79 40.65
N THR A 204 -16.30 84.73 39.64
CA THR A 204 -15.53 85.86 39.09
C THR A 204 -16.30 86.73 38.09
N LEU A 205 -17.50 86.30 37.64
CA LEU A 205 -18.30 86.98 36.62
C LEU A 205 -19.44 87.80 37.22
N GLY A 206 -19.91 88.86 36.53
CA GLY A 206 -21.11 89.62 36.90
C GLY A 206 -22.42 88.84 36.74
N GLU A 207 -23.52 89.28 37.37
CA GLU A 207 -24.77 88.48 37.51
C GLU A 207 -25.39 88.03 36.17
N ASN A 208 -25.34 88.88 35.13
CA ASN A 208 -25.85 88.55 33.80
C ASN A 208 -24.91 87.61 33.03
N GLN A 209 -23.59 87.82 33.14
CA GLN A 209 -22.58 86.95 32.53
C GLN A 209 -22.61 85.56 33.16
N ARG A 210 -22.85 85.45 34.47
CA ARG A 210 -23.01 84.17 35.18
C ARG A 210 -24.20 83.36 34.69
N LYS A 211 -25.36 83.98 34.46
CA LYS A 211 -26.58 83.28 33.98
C LYS A 211 -26.38 82.70 32.57
N ILE A 212 -25.77 83.46 31.68
CA ILE A 212 -25.48 83.01 30.30
C ILE A 212 -24.40 81.92 30.30
N MET A 213 -23.33 82.09 31.08
CA MET A 213 -22.25 81.12 31.19
C MET A 213 -22.70 79.81 31.86
N SER A 214 -23.55 79.89 32.89
CA SER A 214 -24.13 78.70 33.55
C SER A 214 -24.93 77.81 32.58
N THR A 215 -25.71 78.43 31.69
CA THR A 215 -26.49 77.70 30.68
C THR A 215 -25.59 77.04 29.62
N LEU A 216 -24.45 77.65 29.30
CA LEU A 216 -23.49 77.12 28.33
C LEU A 216 -22.63 75.98 28.91
N LEU A 217 -22.37 75.98 30.23
CA LEU A 217 -21.55 74.98 30.91
C LEU A 217 -22.36 73.81 31.49
N GLU A 218 -23.69 73.81 31.36
CA GLU A 218 -24.57 72.79 31.95
C GLU A 218 -24.30 71.37 31.42
N ASN A 219 -23.94 71.25 30.14
CA ASN A 219 -23.74 69.97 29.45
C ASN A 219 -22.26 69.67 29.12
N VAL A 220 -21.32 70.24 29.88
CA VAL A 220 -19.87 70.04 29.66
C VAL A 220 -19.30 69.16 30.76
N ALA A 221 -18.46 68.19 30.39
CA ALA A 221 -17.77 67.31 31.33
C ALA A 221 -16.87 68.08 32.30
N THR A 222 -16.75 67.59 33.54
CA THR A 222 -15.98 68.20 34.65
C THR A 222 -14.52 68.51 34.31
N GLU A 223 -13.92 67.72 33.44
CA GLU A 223 -12.51 67.85 33.01
C GLU A 223 -12.30 69.02 32.04
N ASN A 224 -13.30 69.32 31.22
CA ASN A 224 -13.21 70.32 30.15
C ASN A 224 -13.78 71.68 30.56
N LEU A 225 -14.26 71.79 31.79
CA LEU A 225 -14.98 72.96 32.30
C LEU A 225 -14.14 74.24 32.23
N ASP A 226 -12.86 74.18 32.61
CA ASP A 226 -11.93 75.31 32.60
C ASP A 226 -11.63 75.82 31.18
N THR A 227 -11.46 74.88 30.24
CA THR A 227 -11.16 75.18 28.83
C THR A 227 -12.34 75.87 28.14
N MET A 228 -13.55 75.36 28.39
CA MET A 228 -14.78 75.89 27.81
C MET A 228 -15.13 77.23 28.43
N PHE A 229 -14.97 77.40 29.74
CA PHE A 229 -15.15 78.69 30.41
C PHE A 229 -14.26 79.78 29.82
N THR A 230 -12.97 79.50 29.62
CA THR A 230 -12.02 80.45 29.02
C THR A 230 -12.39 80.81 27.58
N ARG A 231 -12.94 79.90 26.79
CA ARG A 231 -13.38 80.20 25.41
C ARG A 231 -14.68 81.02 25.38
N TYR A 232 -15.62 80.72 26.27
CA TYR A 232 -16.93 81.39 26.27
C TYR A 232 -16.88 82.76 26.96
N ILE A 233 -15.94 83.00 27.88
CA ILE A 233 -15.87 84.26 28.64
C ILE A 233 -15.63 85.46 27.72
N ASP A 234 -14.77 85.33 26.70
CA ASP A 234 -14.49 86.40 25.74
C ASP A 234 -15.74 86.82 24.97
N VAL A 235 -16.53 85.84 24.54
CA VAL A 235 -17.79 86.06 23.81
C VAL A 235 -18.86 86.67 24.72
N VAL A 236 -18.94 86.21 25.98
CA VAL A 236 -19.93 86.67 26.96
C VAL A 236 -19.63 88.10 27.43
N ILE A 237 -18.35 88.47 27.60
CA ILE A 237 -17.95 89.85 27.96
C ILE A 237 -18.17 90.79 26.78
N ALA A 238 -17.74 90.41 25.57
CA ALA A 238 -17.90 91.23 24.36
C ALA A 238 -19.37 91.53 24.02
N LYS A 239 -20.29 90.62 24.35
CA LYS A 239 -21.73 90.80 24.14
C LYS A 239 -22.41 91.66 25.24
N SER A 240 -21.74 91.99 26.34
CA SER A 240 -22.31 92.79 27.44
C SER A 240 -22.22 94.32 27.24
N SER A 241 -21.44 94.79 26.26
CA SER A 241 -21.28 96.20 25.91
C SER A 241 -21.81 96.51 24.51
N THR A 242 -23.14 96.53 24.34
CA THR A 242 -23.90 97.33 23.34
C THR A 242 -25.39 96.96 23.42
N LYS A 243 -26.27 97.97 23.61
CA LYS A 243 -27.71 97.91 23.30
C LYS A 243 -27.85 97.87 21.77
N THR A 244 -28.77 97.15 21.12
CA THR A 244 -30.24 97.25 21.22
C THR A 244 -30.88 96.09 20.41
N GLU A 245 -32.11 95.76 20.78
CA GLU A 245 -33.22 95.25 19.93
C GLU A 245 -33.27 93.81 19.39
N ASP A 246 -34.27 93.09 19.90
CA ASP A 246 -35.37 92.43 19.18
C ASP A 246 -35.06 91.63 17.90
N LYS A 247 -35.26 90.31 17.95
CA LYS A 247 -36.54 89.63 17.62
C LYS A 247 -36.38 88.11 17.46
N ALA A 248 -37.40 87.40 17.94
CA ALA A 248 -38.10 86.31 17.26
C ALA A 248 -37.40 84.95 16.99
N THR A 249 -37.84 83.94 17.77
CA THR A 249 -38.67 82.80 17.29
C THR A 249 -38.01 81.51 16.76
N LYS A 250 -38.52 80.39 17.34
CA LYS A 250 -38.64 78.99 16.87
C LYS A 250 -37.37 78.12 16.82
N THR A 251 -37.27 77.05 17.62
CA THR A 251 -37.87 75.69 17.50
C THR A 251 -36.98 74.73 16.70
N GLN A 252 -36.50 73.68 17.37
CA GLN A 252 -36.46 72.25 16.96
C GLN A 252 -35.49 71.52 17.91
N LYS A 253 -35.94 70.61 18.79
CA LYS A 253 -36.20 69.18 18.51
C LYS A 253 -35.22 68.57 17.52
N THR A 254 -34.22 67.86 18.04
CA THR A 254 -33.79 66.57 17.49
C THR A 254 -33.37 65.64 18.61
N SER A 255 -34.14 64.57 18.71
CA SER A 255 -33.88 63.32 19.41
C SER A 255 -32.62 62.62 18.88
N LYS A 256 -31.82 62.04 19.77
CA LYS A 256 -30.97 60.89 19.45
C LYS A 256 -31.21 59.80 20.50
N GLN A 257 -31.84 58.72 20.05
CA GLN A 257 -31.92 57.44 20.76
C GLN A 257 -30.52 56.84 20.86
N LEU A 258 -30.22 56.23 22.00
CA LEU A 258 -29.14 55.27 22.16
C LEU A 258 -29.77 53.89 22.41
N ASN A 259 -29.25 52.95 21.64
CA ASN A 259 -29.65 51.57 21.45
C ASN A 259 -29.25 50.71 22.66
N GLU A 260 -30.20 49.93 23.20
CA GLU A 260 -29.97 48.91 24.22
C GLU A 260 -29.64 47.55 23.58
N ASN A 261 -28.59 46.92 24.11
CA ASN A 261 -28.40 45.49 24.39
C ASN A 261 -29.19 44.44 23.57
N THR A 262 -28.44 43.48 23.00
CA THR A 262 -28.31 42.09 23.52
C THR A 262 -27.86 41.15 22.40
N ALA A 263 -26.72 40.48 22.58
CA ALA A 263 -26.35 39.31 21.77
C ALA A 263 -26.43 38.08 22.67
N PHE A 264 -27.55 37.37 22.55
CA PHE A 264 -27.71 36.01 23.04
C PHE A 264 -26.75 35.09 22.27
N VAL A 265 -25.85 34.42 22.97
CA VAL A 265 -25.09 33.27 22.45
C VAL A 265 -25.79 32.02 22.97
N GLN A 266 -26.54 31.34 22.10
CA GLN A 266 -27.12 30.04 22.41
C GLN A 266 -26.41 28.96 21.60
N GLY A 267 -25.80 28.04 22.34
CA GLY A 267 -25.02 26.92 21.83
C GLY A 267 -25.85 25.89 21.08
N ASN A 268 -25.19 25.35 20.07
CA ASN A 268 -25.62 24.29 19.17
C ASN A 268 -26.02 23.02 19.94
N THR A 269 -27.25 22.52 19.77
CA THR A 269 -27.69 21.22 20.29
C THR A 269 -28.22 20.36 19.15
N THR A 270 -27.34 19.55 18.56
CA THR A 270 -27.72 18.34 17.82
C THR A 270 -26.77 17.21 18.22
N PRO A 271 -27.26 15.98 18.46
CA PRO A 271 -26.42 14.85 18.84
C PRO A 271 -25.61 14.37 17.64
N VAL A 272 -24.28 14.37 17.77
CA VAL A 272 -23.38 13.74 16.80
C VAL A 272 -23.49 12.23 16.96
N VAL A 273 -24.15 11.57 16.01
CA VAL A 273 -24.04 10.12 15.81
C VAL A 273 -22.65 9.86 15.23
N ASN A 274 -21.74 9.37 16.07
CA ASN A 274 -20.38 9.05 15.67
C ASN A 274 -20.33 7.64 15.05
N THR A 275 -20.61 7.56 13.75
CA THR A 275 -20.27 6.38 12.93
C THR A 275 -19.06 6.73 12.08
N SER A 276 -17.89 6.79 12.71
CA SER A 276 -16.62 6.87 11.98
C SER A 276 -16.11 5.47 11.69
N THR A 277 -16.57 4.87 10.58
CA THR A 277 -15.77 3.87 9.88
C THR A 277 -14.56 4.59 9.28
N GLN A 278 -13.46 4.65 10.01
CA GLN A 278 -12.20 5.16 9.49
C GLN A 278 -11.67 4.16 8.44
N THR A 279 -11.71 4.56 7.18
CA THR A 279 -10.88 3.97 6.13
C THR A 279 -9.43 4.33 6.47
N VAL A 280 -8.68 3.37 7.01
CA VAL A 280 -7.27 3.56 7.35
C VAL A 280 -6.48 3.75 6.05
N SER A 281 -5.84 4.91 5.90
CA SER A 281 -4.96 5.18 4.77
C SER A 281 -3.60 4.50 5.01
N ASP A 282 -2.91 4.04 3.95
CA ASP A 282 -1.61 3.36 4.07
C ASP A 282 -0.55 4.20 4.81
N THR A 283 -0.71 5.53 4.81
CA THR A 283 0.12 6.47 5.56
C THR A 283 -0.06 6.34 7.07
N ASP A 284 -1.28 6.09 7.55
CA ASP A 284 -1.58 5.94 8.99
C ASP A 284 -0.98 4.65 9.56
N LEU A 285 -0.89 3.59 8.73
CA LEU A 285 -0.29 2.32 9.11
C LEU A 285 1.24 2.44 9.25
N ALA A 286 1.88 3.24 8.39
CA ALA A 286 3.31 3.51 8.45
C ALA A 286 3.69 4.33 9.68
N GLU A 287 2.87 5.32 10.05
CA GLU A 287 3.07 6.11 11.28
C GLU A 287 2.88 5.26 12.53
N ARG A 288 1.86 4.39 12.57
CA ARG A 288 1.67 3.44 13.68
C ARG A 288 2.85 2.50 13.87
N LYS A 289 3.42 1.96 12.78
CA LYS A 289 4.65 1.14 12.86
C LYS A 289 5.85 1.93 13.40
N ARG A 290 6.02 3.19 12.98
CA ARG A 290 7.09 4.05 13.52
C ARG A 290 6.90 4.32 15.02
N LEU A 291 5.68 4.59 15.45
CA LEU A 291 5.37 4.86 16.86
C LEU A 291 5.53 3.61 17.74
N ARG A 292 5.14 2.42 17.27
CA ARG A 292 5.40 1.16 18.01
C ARG A 292 6.91 0.88 18.16
N LYS A 293 7.69 1.11 17.10
CA LYS A 293 9.15 0.97 17.15
C LYS A 293 9.81 1.98 18.10
N LEU A 294 9.31 3.22 18.15
CA LEU A 294 9.82 4.24 19.07
C LEU A 294 9.43 3.96 20.54
N ALA A 295 8.28 3.32 20.74
CA ALA A 295 7.80 2.89 22.05
C ALA A 295 8.37 1.52 22.50
N GLY A 296 9.26 0.89 21.71
CA GLY A 296 9.89 -0.39 22.04
C GLY A 296 8.92 -1.58 22.07
N LEU A 297 7.78 -1.46 21.37
CA LEU A 297 6.72 -2.47 21.30
C LEU A 297 6.80 -3.36 20.04
N ASP A 298 7.91 -3.26 19.29
CA ASP A 298 8.28 -4.04 18.11
C ASP A 298 9.79 -4.34 18.10
#